data_AF-A0A2K3K352-F1
#
_entry.id   AF-A0A2K3K352-F1
#
_cell.length_a   1.000
_cell.length_b   1.000
_cell.length_c   1.000
_cell.angle_alpha   90.00
_cell.angle_beta   90.00
_cell.angle_gamma   90.00
#
_symmetry.space_group_name_H-M   'P 1'
#
loop_
_entity.id
_entity.type
_entity.pdbx_description
1 polymer ?
#
loop_
_entity_poly.entity_id
_entity_poly.type
_entity_poly.pdbx_seq_one_letter_code
_entity_poly.pdbx_strand_id
1 'polypeptide(L)'
;MATTTRTFQHPKARIKMATTGNEGSNDASKVNDEKDNKSPTKNSQFPPSKANVTEGHKTEVPMEPKHPHVLQPVPREEAVPIGSQAFIFEQKMNGRLGIFFERAWTNPNPTAIEINLTRMHECVVLTLTEVIKRAIRDREYESFPAGDDEDAEALATILANGVIVLTYCKLAIANYYHSETCECFYKKPNVPDPFEVPEPYALAISQLGKVKIRGLRDEVVALPTIPVAHGTRFGLPGDERWNQSDYCLAVDCAKKIGIWFKTVDLKVKMGSTWWLLKPHEQVEFYELRCPIPEENFTVQ
;
A
#
# COMPACT_ATOMS: atom_id res chain seq x y z
N MET A 1 -51.49 -15.71 -29.43
CA MET A 1 -50.02 -15.60 -29.44
C MET A 1 -49.51 -16.35 -28.22
N ALA A 2 -48.81 -17.46 -28.43
CA ALA A 2 -48.43 -18.41 -27.40
C ALA A 2 -47.05 -18.06 -26.83
N THR A 3 -46.97 -17.88 -25.51
CA THR A 3 -45.73 -17.58 -24.79
C THR A 3 -45.08 -18.89 -24.37
N THR A 4 -43.93 -19.23 -24.97
CA THR A 4 -43.15 -20.43 -24.64
C THR A 4 -42.06 -20.06 -23.63
N THR A 5 -42.23 -20.51 -22.39
CA THR A 5 -41.24 -20.42 -21.32
C THR A 5 -40.24 -21.57 -21.47
N ARG A 6 -38.96 -21.27 -21.74
CA ARG A 6 -37.88 -22.27 -21.75
C ARG A 6 -37.10 -22.22 -20.44
N THR A 7 -37.31 -23.26 -19.62
CA THR A 7 -36.55 -23.57 -18.41
C THR A 7 -35.24 -24.27 -18.81
N PHE A 8 -34.08 -23.70 -18.46
CA PHE A 8 -32.79 -24.37 -18.61
C PHE A 8 -32.41 -25.09 -17.31
N GLN A 9 -32.28 -26.41 -17.40
CA GLN A 9 -31.72 -27.28 -16.36
C GLN A 9 -30.20 -27.39 -16.56
N HIS A 10 -29.43 -27.15 -15.49
CA HIS A 10 -28.00 -27.45 -15.46
C HIS A 10 -27.76 -28.95 -15.20
N PRO A 11 -26.82 -29.60 -15.92
CA PRO A 11 -26.41 -30.96 -15.61
C PRO A 11 -25.39 -31.00 -14.46
N LYS A 12 -25.67 -31.85 -13.47
CA LYS A 12 -24.76 -32.20 -12.36
C LYS A 12 -23.68 -33.16 -12.87
N ALA A 13 -22.42 -32.72 -12.91
CA ALA A 13 -21.28 -33.61 -13.09
C ALA A 13 -20.85 -34.20 -11.74
N ARG A 14 -20.71 -35.53 -11.73
CA ARG A 14 -20.46 -36.39 -10.58
C ARG A 14 -19.02 -36.91 -10.71
N ILE A 15 -18.09 -36.40 -9.92
CA ILE A 15 -16.71 -36.92 -9.87
C ILE A 15 -16.58 -37.86 -8.66
N LYS A 16 -16.28 -39.13 -8.93
CA LYS A 16 -15.94 -40.14 -7.93
C LYS A 16 -14.47 -39.97 -7.56
N MET A 17 -14.19 -39.80 -6.26
CA MET A 17 -12.86 -39.99 -5.70
C MET A 17 -12.58 -41.50 -5.53
N ALA A 18 -11.40 -41.94 -5.97
CA ALA A 18 -10.81 -43.20 -5.58
C ALA A 18 -9.55 -42.91 -4.78
N THR A 19 -9.49 -43.48 -3.59
CA THR A 19 -8.43 -43.34 -2.59
C THR A 19 -7.47 -44.52 -2.69
N THR A 20 -6.26 -44.29 -2.14
CA THR A 20 -5.30 -45.25 -1.55
C THR A 20 -4.33 -46.03 -2.45
N GLY A 21 -3.06 -45.94 -2.06
CA GLY A 21 -1.94 -46.77 -2.49
C GLY A 21 -0.62 -46.24 -1.93
N ASN A 22 -0.36 -46.54 -0.66
CA ASN A 22 0.80 -46.15 0.15
C ASN A 22 1.76 -47.35 0.25
N GLU A 23 3.05 -47.15 -0.02
CA GLU A 23 4.22 -47.99 0.31
C GLU A 23 5.44 -47.14 -0.14
N GLY A 24 6.45 -46.75 0.64
CA GLY A 24 7.04 -47.28 1.86
C GLY A 24 8.53 -47.50 1.59
N SER A 25 9.43 -46.67 2.11
CA SER A 25 10.81 -47.09 2.46
C SER A 25 11.53 -45.99 3.25
N ASN A 26 11.92 -46.36 4.46
CA ASN A 26 12.86 -45.67 5.32
C ASN A 26 14.26 -45.65 4.68
N ASP A 27 15.05 -44.62 4.97
CA ASP A 27 16.37 -44.89 5.55
C ASP A 27 16.88 -43.72 6.37
N ALA A 28 17.28 -44.05 7.59
CA ALA A 28 17.91 -43.16 8.54
C ALA A 28 19.39 -43.52 8.63
N SER A 29 20.26 -42.52 8.71
CA SER A 29 21.58 -42.71 9.31
C SER A 29 22.00 -41.42 10.01
N LYS A 30 22.17 -41.58 11.33
CA LYS A 30 22.84 -40.67 12.26
C LYS A 30 24.35 -40.74 12.06
N VAL A 31 25.05 -39.72 12.60
CA VAL A 31 26.40 -39.67 13.23
C VAL A 31 26.97 -38.28 12.94
N ASN A 32 27.67 -37.55 13.80
CA ASN A 32 27.74 -37.32 15.25
C ASN A 32 28.80 -36.20 15.39
N ASP A 33 28.65 -35.32 16.40
CA ASP A 33 29.72 -34.57 17.11
C ASP A 33 30.65 -33.62 16.29
N GLU A 34 31.23 -32.52 16.75
CA GLU A 34 31.52 -31.99 18.08
C GLU A 34 31.86 -30.48 17.99
N LYS A 35 31.60 -29.75 19.09
CA LYS A 35 32.21 -28.51 19.64
C LYS A 35 33.16 -27.65 18.79
N ASP A 36 32.98 -26.32 18.84
CA ASP A 36 33.93 -25.47 19.59
C ASP A 36 33.47 -24.01 19.85
N ASN A 37 33.82 -23.53 21.05
CA ASN A 37 33.66 -22.18 21.56
C ASN A 37 34.67 -21.20 20.95
N LYS A 38 34.28 -19.92 20.77
CA LYS A 38 34.88 -18.73 21.45
C LYS A 38 34.65 -17.42 20.67
N SER A 39 34.17 -16.42 21.40
CA SER A 39 34.20 -14.99 21.09
C SER A 39 35.63 -14.42 21.14
N PRO A 40 35.87 -13.24 20.52
CA PRO A 40 36.58 -12.17 21.23
C PRO A 40 35.96 -10.78 20.94
N THR A 41 35.58 -9.99 21.95
CA THR A 41 36.39 -9.02 22.75
C THR A 41 36.90 -7.81 21.97
N LYS A 42 36.31 -6.65 22.33
CA LYS A 42 36.72 -5.28 21.98
C LYS A 42 38.17 -5.01 22.40
N ASN A 43 38.95 -4.35 21.55
CA ASN A 43 40.14 -3.61 21.97
C ASN A 43 40.14 -2.19 21.38
N SER A 44 40.12 -1.23 22.30
CA SER A 44 40.39 0.19 22.13
C SER A 44 41.90 0.39 22.24
N GLN A 45 42.52 1.12 21.32
CA GLN A 45 43.85 1.70 21.52
C GLN A 45 44.06 2.89 20.56
N PHE A 46 44.10 4.09 21.13
CA PHE A 46 44.75 5.27 20.56
C PHE A 46 46.28 5.13 20.68
N PRO A 47 47.05 5.81 19.82
CA PRO A 47 48.31 6.40 20.25
C PRO A 47 48.38 7.92 19.97
N PRO A 48 49.13 8.69 20.80
CA PRO A 48 49.34 10.13 20.63
C PRO A 48 50.70 10.43 19.94
N SER A 49 50.84 11.62 19.34
CA SER A 49 52.16 12.26 19.15
C SER A 49 52.02 13.77 18.88
N LYS A 50 52.85 14.56 19.56
CA LYS A 50 52.98 16.03 19.50
C LYS A 50 54.21 16.40 18.64
N ALA A 51 54.12 17.56 17.95
CA ALA A 51 55.10 18.68 17.77
C ALA A 51 56.61 18.35 17.65
N ASN A 52 57.49 19.02 16.87
CA ASN A 52 57.62 20.30 16.15
C ASN A 52 59.01 20.26 15.46
N VAL A 53 59.27 20.95 14.34
CA VAL A 53 60.55 21.66 13.95
C VAL A 53 60.24 22.45 12.66
N THR A 54 60.00 23.78 12.65
CA THR A 54 60.89 24.97 12.41
C THR A 54 61.84 24.97 11.20
N GLU A 55 61.61 25.90 10.27
CA GLU A 55 62.58 26.72 9.49
C GLU A 55 61.73 27.71 8.64
N GLY A 56 61.94 29.02 8.48
CA GLY A 56 63.03 29.90 8.89
C GLY A 56 63.47 30.84 7.75
N HIS A 57 62.61 31.71 7.19
CA HIS A 57 63.06 32.77 6.26
C HIS A 57 62.35 34.14 6.40
N LYS A 58 63.16 35.09 6.89
CA LYS A 58 63.34 36.51 6.53
C LYS A 58 62.14 37.47 6.50
N THR A 59 62.24 38.40 7.45
CA THR A 59 61.57 39.68 7.68
C THR A 59 61.52 40.65 6.49
N GLU A 60 60.32 41.07 6.12
CA GLU A 60 59.99 42.46 5.80
C GLU A 60 58.98 42.94 6.86
N VAL A 61 59.22 44.09 7.47
CA VAL A 61 58.37 44.65 8.54
C VAL A 61 57.21 45.41 7.88
N PRO A 62 55.94 44.99 8.03
CA PRO A 62 54.82 45.78 7.55
C PRO A 62 54.57 46.94 8.52
N MET A 63 54.60 48.17 8.00
CA MET A 63 54.19 49.38 8.74
C MET A 63 52.77 49.20 9.28
N GLU A 64 52.57 49.50 10.57
CA GLU A 64 51.23 49.60 11.15
C GLU A 64 50.44 50.74 10.46
N PRO A 65 49.20 50.51 10.00
CA PRO A 65 48.36 51.56 9.45
C PRO A 65 48.01 52.58 10.53
N LYS A 66 48.23 53.87 10.23
CA LYS A 66 48.11 55.03 11.16
C LYS A 66 46.69 55.34 11.66
N HIS A 67 45.68 54.53 11.34
CA HIS A 67 44.31 54.74 11.81
C HIS A 67 43.66 53.40 12.17
N PRO A 68 43.24 53.18 13.43
CA PRO A 68 42.40 52.05 13.75
C PRO A 68 41.04 52.28 13.08
N HIS A 69 40.69 51.45 12.09
CA HIS A 69 39.31 51.32 11.67
C HIS A 69 38.52 50.73 12.84
N VAL A 70 37.88 51.60 13.61
CA VAL A 70 36.83 51.20 14.55
C VAL A 70 35.66 50.74 13.68
N LEU A 71 35.49 49.42 13.56
CA LEU A 71 34.26 48.84 13.03
C LEU A 71 33.12 49.34 13.91
N GLN A 72 32.17 50.07 13.32
CA GLN A 72 30.95 50.45 14.02
C GLN A 72 30.26 49.17 14.50
N PRO A 73 29.87 49.07 15.79
CA PRO A 73 29.09 47.94 16.26
C PRO A 73 27.78 47.93 15.48
N VAL A 74 27.62 46.92 14.62
CA VAL A 74 26.33 46.60 14.01
C VAL A 74 25.35 46.41 15.17
N PRO A 75 24.22 47.14 15.23
CA PRO A 75 23.21 46.90 16.23
C PRO A 75 22.83 45.42 16.14
N ARG A 76 23.09 44.65 17.20
CA ARG A 76 22.58 43.29 17.27
C ARG A 76 21.07 43.44 17.23
N GLU A 77 20.45 42.98 16.15
CA GLU A 77 19.00 42.76 16.12
C GLU A 77 18.65 42.02 17.42
N GLU A 78 17.81 42.65 18.23
CA GLU A 78 17.31 42.04 19.45
C GLU A 78 16.70 40.70 19.06
N ALA A 79 17.33 39.62 19.52
CA ALA A 79 16.79 38.29 19.34
C ALA A 79 15.39 38.30 19.97
N VAL A 80 14.36 38.28 19.12
CA VAL A 80 12.98 38.06 19.53
C VAL A 80 13.01 36.86 20.48
N PRO A 81 12.51 36.96 21.72
CA PRO A 81 12.58 35.87 22.67
C PRO A 81 11.85 34.67 22.08
N ILE A 82 12.63 33.74 21.51
CA ILE A 82 12.14 32.45 21.04
C ILE A 82 11.67 31.75 22.30
N GLY A 83 10.35 31.74 22.52
CA GLY A 83 9.76 31.01 23.64
C GLY A 83 10.34 29.60 23.69
N SER A 84 10.81 29.21 24.87
CA SER A 84 11.41 27.89 25.11
C SER A 84 10.54 26.82 24.45
N GLN A 85 11.10 26.09 23.48
CA GLN A 85 10.40 24.97 22.82
C GLN A 85 9.94 23.93 23.85
N ALA A 86 10.67 23.79 24.97
CA ALA A 86 10.27 22.96 26.09
C ALA A 86 9.00 23.49 26.78
N PHE A 87 8.86 24.80 26.94
CA PHE A 87 7.64 25.42 27.48
C PHE A 87 6.46 25.27 26.52
N ILE A 88 6.66 25.48 25.21
CA ILE A 88 5.61 25.25 24.21
C ILE A 88 5.16 23.78 24.21
N PHE A 89 6.10 22.84 24.30
CA PHE A 89 5.81 21.42 24.41
C PHE A 89 5.08 21.07 25.71
N GLU A 90 5.50 21.64 26.84
CA GLU A 90 4.86 21.50 28.13
C GLU A 90 3.42 22.04 28.11
N GLN A 91 3.18 23.22 27.52
CA GLN A 91 1.83 23.77 27.39
C GLN A 91 0.95 22.95 26.41
N LYS A 92 1.54 22.35 25.37
CA LYS A 92 0.85 21.39 24.49
C LYS A 92 0.48 20.10 25.22
N MET A 93 1.41 19.52 25.99
CA MET A 93 1.19 18.32 26.79
C MET A 93 0.15 18.55 27.90
N ASN A 94 0.18 19.72 28.53
CA ASN A 94 -0.75 20.11 29.58
C ASN A 94 -2.13 20.55 29.06
N GLY A 95 -2.39 20.46 27.74
CA GLY A 95 -3.69 20.82 27.18
C GLY A 95 -4.01 22.32 27.21
N ARG A 96 -3.02 23.18 27.42
CA ARG A 96 -3.19 24.64 27.56
C ARG A 96 -2.89 25.40 26.27
N LEU A 97 -2.16 24.78 25.35
CA LEU A 97 -1.78 25.35 24.07
C LEU A 97 -2.12 24.39 22.92
N GLY A 98 -3.10 24.74 22.10
CA GLY A 98 -3.61 23.92 21.01
C GLY A 98 -5.11 24.11 20.81
N ILE A 99 -5.63 23.74 19.64
CA ILE A 99 -7.08 23.63 19.43
C ILE A 99 -7.46 22.23 19.93
N PHE A 100 -8.06 22.17 21.12
CA PHE A 100 -8.56 20.94 21.71
C PHE A 100 -10.04 20.80 21.35
N PHE A 101 -10.31 20.03 20.31
CA PHE A 101 -11.67 19.61 20.02
C PHE A 101 -12.12 18.63 21.13
N GLU A 102 -13.36 18.76 21.61
CA GLU A 102 -13.95 17.74 22.46
C GLU A 102 -13.83 16.37 21.78
N ARG A 103 -13.56 15.31 22.54
CA ARG A 103 -13.41 13.95 21.98
C ARG A 103 -14.63 13.54 21.15
N ALA A 104 -15.82 14.01 21.55
CA ALA A 104 -17.08 13.86 20.83
C ALA A 104 -17.14 14.60 19.48
N TRP A 105 -16.40 15.70 19.32
CA TRP A 105 -16.30 16.47 18.07
C TRP A 105 -15.20 15.96 17.14
N THR A 106 -14.24 15.18 17.66
CA THR A 106 -13.11 14.65 16.87
C THR A 106 -13.39 13.38 16.08
N ASN A 107 -14.47 12.67 16.37
CA ASN A 107 -14.73 11.38 15.72
C ASN A 107 -16.24 11.17 15.54
N PRO A 108 -16.87 11.75 14.50
CA PRO A 108 -18.11 11.16 14.01
C PRO A 108 -17.79 9.70 13.71
N ASN A 109 -18.49 8.77 14.38
CA ASN A 109 -18.33 7.33 14.11
C ASN A 109 -18.45 7.15 12.60
N PRO A 110 -17.37 6.78 11.90
CA PRO A 110 -17.43 6.75 10.45
C PRO A 110 -18.41 5.68 10.03
N THR A 111 -19.22 5.99 9.03
CA THR A 111 -20.08 5.03 8.40
C THR A 111 -19.23 4.07 7.58
N ALA A 112 -19.14 2.84 8.04
CA ALA A 112 -18.49 1.75 7.33
C ALA A 112 -19.27 1.43 6.04
N ILE A 113 -18.57 1.39 4.91
CA ILE A 113 -19.15 1.04 3.62
C ILE A 113 -18.37 -0.13 3.04
N GLU A 114 -19.07 -1.22 2.82
CA GLU A 114 -18.48 -2.46 2.32
C GLU A 114 -18.17 -2.38 0.83
N ILE A 115 -16.93 -2.70 0.47
CA ILE A 115 -16.50 -2.86 -0.91
C ILE A 115 -16.74 -4.31 -1.32
N ASN A 116 -17.40 -4.49 -2.47
CA ASN A 116 -17.57 -5.81 -3.07
C ASN A 116 -16.26 -6.24 -3.76
N LEU A 117 -15.38 -6.89 -2.99
CA LEU A 117 -14.09 -7.37 -3.49
C LEU A 117 -14.23 -8.48 -4.53
N THR A 118 -15.29 -9.29 -4.48
CA THR A 118 -15.56 -10.32 -5.50
C THR A 118 -15.78 -9.66 -6.86
N ARG A 119 -16.67 -8.67 -6.93
CA ARG A 119 -16.94 -7.94 -8.18
C ARG A 119 -15.73 -7.14 -8.63
N MET A 120 -14.99 -6.54 -7.70
CA MET A 120 -13.72 -5.87 -8.02
C MET A 120 -12.73 -6.84 -8.66
N HIS A 121 -12.58 -8.05 -8.10
CA HIS A 121 -11.71 -9.10 -8.65
C HIS A 121 -12.12 -9.47 -10.07
N GLU A 122 -13.40 -9.79 -10.30
CA GLU A 122 -13.93 -10.11 -11.63
C GLU A 122 -13.62 -9.01 -12.65
N CYS A 123 -13.87 -7.74 -12.29
CA CYS A 123 -13.56 -6.61 -13.18
C CYS A 123 -12.06 -6.45 -13.45
N VAL A 124 -11.21 -6.68 -12.45
CA VAL A 124 -9.74 -6.62 -12.59
C VAL A 124 -9.25 -7.74 -13.50
N VAL A 125 -9.76 -8.97 -13.33
CA VAL A 125 -9.43 -10.10 -14.21
C VAL A 125 -9.81 -9.76 -15.65
N LEU A 126 -11.06 -9.37 -15.91
CA LEU A 126 -11.51 -9.02 -17.26
C LEU A 126 -10.64 -7.93 -17.91
N THR A 127 -10.33 -6.88 -17.15
CA THR A 127 -9.49 -5.78 -17.66
C THR A 127 -8.07 -6.24 -17.95
N LEU A 128 -7.46 -7.00 -17.04
CA LEU A 128 -6.09 -7.48 -17.20
C LEU A 128 -5.98 -8.51 -18.32
N THR A 129 -6.95 -9.40 -18.49
CA THR A 129 -6.99 -10.36 -19.58
C THR A 129 -6.91 -9.64 -20.93
N GLU A 130 -7.74 -8.62 -21.14
CA GLU A 130 -7.71 -7.85 -22.40
C GLU A 130 -6.41 -7.05 -22.59
N VAL A 131 -5.86 -6.48 -21.51
CA VAL A 131 -4.57 -5.78 -21.56
C VAL A 131 -3.43 -6.73 -21.91
N ILE A 132 -3.40 -7.92 -21.32
CA ILE A 132 -2.39 -8.95 -21.59
C ILE A 132 -2.50 -9.43 -23.04
N LYS A 133 -3.70 -9.79 -23.50
CA LYS A 133 -3.94 -10.20 -24.89
C LYS A 133 -3.49 -9.13 -25.88
N ARG A 134 -3.78 -7.86 -25.60
CA ARG A 134 -3.32 -6.74 -26.43
C ARG A 134 -1.79 -6.61 -26.40
N ALA A 135 -1.16 -6.66 -25.23
CA ALA A 135 0.29 -6.54 -25.09
C ALA A 135 1.05 -7.66 -25.81
N ILE A 136 0.52 -8.88 -25.81
CA ILE A 136 1.09 -10.02 -26.56
C ILE A 136 0.99 -9.78 -28.07
N ARG A 137 -0.19 -9.34 -28.56
CA ARG A 137 -0.40 -9.02 -29.98
C ARG A 137 0.51 -7.88 -30.46
N ASP A 138 0.63 -6.81 -29.68
CA ASP A 138 1.38 -5.61 -30.07
C ASP A 138 2.91 -5.85 -30.15
N ARG A 139 3.42 -6.94 -29.56
CA ARG A 139 4.86 -7.25 -29.51
C ARG A 139 5.30 -8.45 -30.35
N GLU A 140 4.38 -9.01 -31.16
CA GLU A 140 4.66 -10.17 -32.04
C GLU A 140 5.32 -11.35 -31.29
N TYR A 141 4.96 -11.60 -30.03
CA TYR A 141 5.48 -12.77 -29.32
C TYR A 141 4.79 -14.06 -29.82
N GLU A 142 5.23 -14.58 -30.95
CA GLU A 142 4.76 -15.87 -31.49
C GLU A 142 5.06 -17.07 -30.57
N SER A 143 5.95 -16.90 -29.58
CA SER A 143 6.40 -17.95 -28.67
C SER A 143 6.14 -17.67 -27.18
N PHE A 144 5.28 -16.70 -26.83
CA PHE A 144 4.97 -16.50 -25.42
C PHE A 144 4.13 -17.69 -24.92
N PRO A 145 4.44 -18.28 -23.77
CA PRO A 145 3.65 -19.36 -23.17
C PRO A 145 2.26 -18.90 -22.70
N ALA A 146 1.81 -17.71 -23.13
CA ALA A 146 0.44 -17.23 -22.95
C ALA A 146 -0.24 -16.84 -24.26
N GLY A 147 0.16 -17.50 -25.36
CA GLY A 147 -0.42 -17.28 -26.69
C GLY A 147 -1.89 -17.72 -26.79
N ASP A 148 -2.35 -18.58 -25.88
CA ASP A 148 -3.73 -19.04 -25.80
C ASP A 148 -4.56 -18.18 -24.82
N ASP A 149 -5.84 -18.00 -25.13
CA ASP A 149 -6.77 -17.19 -24.34
C ASP A 149 -6.84 -17.63 -22.86
N GLU A 150 -6.67 -18.93 -22.58
CA GLU A 150 -6.69 -19.52 -21.25
C GLU A 150 -5.48 -19.10 -20.39
N ASP A 151 -4.30 -19.01 -20.99
CA ASP A 151 -3.08 -18.61 -20.27
C ASP A 151 -3.09 -17.12 -19.91
N ALA A 152 -3.64 -16.28 -20.80
CA ALA A 152 -3.83 -14.86 -20.51
C ALA A 152 -4.78 -14.65 -19.34
N GLU A 153 -5.87 -15.42 -19.27
CA GLU A 153 -6.83 -15.39 -18.16
C GLU A 153 -6.22 -15.92 -16.86
N ALA A 154 -5.43 -17.00 -16.91
CA ALA A 154 -4.72 -17.53 -15.75
C ALA A 154 -3.73 -16.49 -15.19
N LEU A 155 -2.94 -15.86 -16.05
CA LEU A 155 -2.02 -14.79 -15.66
C LEU A 155 -2.77 -13.59 -15.07
N ALA A 156 -3.85 -13.16 -15.72
CA ALA A 156 -4.71 -12.08 -15.23
C ALA A 156 -5.29 -12.39 -13.84
N THR A 157 -5.71 -13.63 -13.61
CA THR A 157 -6.26 -14.09 -12.32
C THR A 157 -5.23 -14.01 -11.20
N ILE A 158 -4.00 -14.48 -11.43
CA ILE A 158 -2.92 -14.39 -10.46
C ILE A 158 -2.59 -12.91 -10.16
N LEU A 159 -2.52 -12.06 -11.18
CA LEU A 159 -2.26 -10.64 -11.02
C LEU A 159 -3.40 -9.93 -10.25
N ALA A 160 -4.65 -10.26 -10.55
CA ALA A 160 -5.84 -9.76 -9.87
C ALA A 160 -5.85 -10.16 -8.39
N ASN A 161 -5.44 -11.39 -8.06
CA ASN A 161 -5.28 -11.82 -6.67
C ASN A 161 -4.33 -10.88 -5.90
N GLY A 162 -3.21 -10.46 -6.50
CA GLY A 162 -2.31 -9.49 -5.86
C GLY A 162 -2.91 -8.10 -5.69
N VAL A 163 -3.68 -7.62 -6.68
CA VAL A 163 -4.45 -6.36 -6.58
C VAL A 163 -5.41 -6.40 -5.39
N ILE A 164 -6.14 -7.51 -5.22
CA ILE A 164 -7.08 -7.70 -4.10
C ILE A 164 -6.35 -7.79 -2.77
N VAL A 165 -5.26 -8.55 -2.67
CA VAL A 165 -4.48 -8.68 -1.43
C VAL A 165 -3.85 -7.34 -1.02
N LEU A 166 -3.39 -6.53 -1.98
CA LEU A 166 -2.86 -5.21 -1.68
C LEU A 166 -3.96 -4.21 -1.30
N THR A 167 -5.14 -4.32 -1.92
CA THR A 167 -6.36 -3.60 -1.51
C THR A 167 -6.72 -3.93 -0.07
N TYR A 168 -6.72 -5.22 0.30
CA TYR A 168 -6.94 -5.68 1.67
C TYR A 168 -5.93 -5.07 2.65
N CYS A 169 -4.64 -5.06 2.31
CA CYS A 169 -3.60 -4.45 3.15
C CYS A 169 -3.84 -2.94 3.36
N LYS A 170 -4.27 -2.22 2.32
CA LYS A 170 -4.61 -0.80 2.43
C LYS A 170 -5.84 -0.57 3.31
N LEU A 171 -6.87 -1.39 3.15
CA LEU A 171 -8.08 -1.34 3.97
C LEU A 171 -7.79 -1.65 5.45
N ALA A 172 -6.89 -2.61 5.73
CA ALA A 172 -6.44 -2.89 7.10
C ALA A 172 -5.84 -1.64 7.77
N ILE A 173 -5.04 -0.87 7.04
CA ILE A 173 -4.46 0.39 7.54
C ILE A 173 -5.55 1.45 7.75
N ALA A 174 -6.49 1.59 6.79
CA ALA A 174 -7.58 2.54 6.89
C ALA A 174 -8.50 2.26 8.09
N ASN A 175 -8.70 0.99 8.43
CA ASN A 175 -9.60 0.52 9.49
C ASN A 175 -8.90 0.28 10.84
N TYR A 176 -7.58 0.47 10.94
CA TYR A 176 -6.78 0.08 12.10
C TYR A 176 -7.28 0.66 13.45
N TYR A 177 -7.78 1.90 13.44
CA TYR A 177 -8.28 2.59 14.63
C TYR A 177 -9.79 2.46 14.86
N HIS A 178 -10.49 1.67 14.05
CA HIS A 178 -11.95 1.53 14.08
C HIS A 178 -12.33 0.15 14.62
N SER A 179 -12.71 0.08 15.88
CA SER A 179 -12.97 -1.18 16.60
C SER A 179 -14.04 -2.06 15.96
N GLU A 180 -15.01 -1.45 15.28
CA GLU A 180 -16.12 -2.19 14.63
C GLU A 180 -15.68 -2.90 13.34
N THR A 181 -14.67 -2.38 12.64
CA THR A 181 -14.26 -2.88 11.32
C THR A 181 -12.87 -3.49 11.31
N CYS A 182 -12.05 -3.27 12.35
CA CYS A 182 -10.70 -3.81 12.42
C CYS A 182 -10.70 -5.34 12.48
N GLU A 183 -11.80 -5.97 12.92
CA GLU A 183 -11.91 -7.42 13.06
C GLU A 183 -11.76 -8.17 11.73
N CYS A 184 -12.09 -7.53 10.61
CA CYS A 184 -11.91 -8.07 9.27
C CYS A 184 -10.42 -8.24 8.89
N PHE A 185 -9.50 -7.61 9.65
CA PHE A 185 -8.11 -7.40 9.26
C PHE A 185 -7.06 -8.03 10.19
N TYR A 186 -7.46 -8.99 11.04
CA TYR A 186 -6.53 -9.61 12.00
C TYR A 186 -5.40 -10.41 11.35
N LYS A 187 -5.61 -10.96 10.16
CA LYS A 187 -4.61 -11.76 9.47
C LYS A 187 -3.82 -10.89 8.51
N LYS A 188 -2.49 -10.95 8.60
CA LYS A 188 -1.60 -10.29 7.65
C LYS A 188 -1.16 -11.30 6.57
N PRO A 189 -1.38 -11.02 5.27
CA PRO A 189 -0.83 -11.86 4.21
C PRO A 189 0.70 -11.74 4.18
N ASN A 190 1.37 -12.84 3.84
CA ASN A 190 2.79 -12.81 3.53
C ASN A 190 2.98 -12.27 2.11
N VAL A 191 3.49 -11.07 1.96
CA VAL A 191 3.57 -10.35 0.66
C VAL A 191 5.02 -10.16 0.25
N PRO A 192 5.32 -10.07 -1.07
CA PRO A 192 6.66 -9.76 -1.52
C PRO A 192 7.08 -8.35 -1.11
N ASP A 193 8.40 -8.11 -1.04
CA ASP A 193 8.98 -6.81 -0.79
C ASP A 193 10.04 -6.52 -1.87
N PRO A 194 9.80 -5.60 -2.82
CA PRO A 194 8.62 -4.73 -2.93
C PRO A 194 7.34 -5.48 -3.38
N PHE A 195 6.17 -5.04 -2.88
CA PHE A 195 4.87 -5.50 -3.39
C PHE A 195 4.35 -4.54 -4.46
N GLU A 196 4.52 -4.94 -5.71
CA GLU A 196 4.12 -4.16 -6.87
C GLU A 196 2.85 -4.72 -7.51
N VAL A 197 1.96 -3.85 -7.98
CA VAL A 197 0.76 -4.20 -8.77
C VAL A 197 0.74 -3.38 -10.06
N PRO A 198 -0.09 -3.70 -11.07
CA PRO A 198 -0.16 -2.89 -12.28
C PRO A 198 -0.50 -1.43 -11.96
N GLU A 199 0.19 -0.49 -12.60
CA GLU A 199 0.24 0.92 -12.19
C GLU A 199 -1.14 1.60 -11.97
N PRO A 200 -2.15 1.41 -12.85
CA PRO A 200 -3.47 2.02 -12.64
C PRO A 200 -4.11 1.61 -11.30
N TYR A 201 -3.94 0.35 -10.89
CA TYR A 201 -4.45 -0.14 -9.61
C TYR A 201 -3.61 0.36 -8.45
N ALA A 202 -2.29 0.49 -8.62
CA ALA A 202 -1.44 1.04 -7.58
C ALA A 202 -1.88 2.46 -7.17
N LEU A 203 -2.23 3.29 -8.15
CA LEU A 203 -2.76 4.63 -7.93
C LEU A 203 -4.12 4.59 -7.21
N ALA A 204 -5.07 3.79 -7.72
CA ALA A 204 -6.41 3.68 -7.15
C ALA A 204 -6.39 3.19 -5.69
N ILE A 205 -5.58 2.17 -5.39
CA ILE A 205 -5.42 1.63 -4.03
C ILE A 205 -4.73 2.67 -3.13
N SER A 206 -3.73 3.40 -3.61
CA SER A 206 -3.05 4.43 -2.79
C SER A 206 -4.04 5.50 -2.29
N GLN A 207 -5.05 5.81 -3.10
CA GLN A 207 -6.11 6.77 -2.80
C GLN A 207 -7.32 6.15 -2.07
N LEU A 208 -7.25 4.88 -1.64
CA LEU A 208 -8.32 4.24 -0.89
C LEU A 208 -8.20 4.61 0.59
N GLY A 209 -9.26 5.20 1.15
CA GLY A 209 -9.25 5.66 2.55
C GLY A 209 -10.53 6.39 2.93
N LYS A 210 -10.57 6.87 4.18
CA LYS A 210 -11.71 7.62 4.71
C LYS A 210 -11.93 8.94 3.97
N VAL A 211 -13.19 9.30 3.77
CA VAL A 211 -13.59 10.56 3.13
C VAL A 211 -14.64 11.27 3.97
N LYS A 212 -14.48 12.58 4.17
CA LYS A 212 -15.47 13.42 4.83
C LYS A 212 -16.42 13.98 3.77
N ILE A 213 -17.71 13.73 3.93
CA ILE A 213 -18.78 14.18 3.05
C ILE A 213 -19.50 15.35 3.72
N ARG A 214 -19.55 16.48 3.03
CA ARG A 214 -20.26 17.72 3.38
C ARG A 214 -21.52 17.88 2.52
N GLY A 215 -22.37 18.84 2.86
CA GLY A 215 -23.58 19.16 2.10
C GLY A 215 -24.74 18.17 2.30
N LEU A 216 -24.59 17.21 3.23
CA LEU A 216 -25.68 16.38 3.74
C LEU A 216 -26.32 17.06 4.95
N ARG A 217 -27.52 16.59 5.35
CA ARG A 217 -28.20 17.07 6.57
C ARG A 217 -27.29 16.95 7.80
N ASP A 218 -26.52 15.87 7.86
CA ASP A 218 -25.51 15.61 8.88
C ASP A 218 -24.17 15.33 8.18
N GLU A 219 -23.06 15.88 8.69
CA GLU A 219 -21.74 15.57 8.15
C GLU A 219 -21.40 14.09 8.36
N VAL A 220 -21.08 13.37 7.28
CA VAL A 220 -20.78 11.93 7.33
C VAL A 220 -19.30 11.73 7.01
N VAL A 221 -18.62 10.87 7.79
CA VAL A 221 -17.32 10.32 7.40
C VAL A 221 -17.54 8.91 6.90
N ALA A 222 -17.27 8.66 5.63
CA ALA A 222 -17.37 7.34 5.04
C ALA A 222 -16.02 6.62 5.12
N LEU A 223 -16.03 5.35 5.52
CA LEU A 223 -14.84 4.51 5.68
C LEU A 223 -15.01 3.24 4.84
N PRO A 224 -14.14 2.98 3.85
CA PRO A 224 -14.22 1.75 3.08
C PRO A 224 -13.78 0.56 3.95
N THR A 225 -14.54 -0.54 3.89
CA THR A 225 -14.25 -1.80 4.58
C THR A 225 -14.67 -3.00 3.73
N ILE A 226 -14.59 -4.20 4.30
CA ILE A 226 -15.07 -5.45 3.70
C ILE A 226 -15.92 -6.22 4.71
N PRO A 227 -16.79 -7.15 4.25
CA PRO A 227 -17.49 -8.03 5.15
C PRO A 227 -16.52 -8.98 5.87
N VAL A 228 -16.80 -9.29 7.14
CA VAL A 228 -15.95 -10.13 8.01
C VAL A 228 -15.60 -11.48 7.36
N ALA A 229 -16.56 -12.08 6.64
CA ALA A 229 -16.37 -13.36 5.94
C ALA A 229 -15.17 -13.36 4.97
N HIS A 230 -14.90 -12.21 4.32
CA HIS A 230 -13.79 -12.06 3.36
C HIS A 230 -12.44 -11.87 4.04
N GLY A 231 -12.41 -11.51 5.33
CA GLY A 231 -11.17 -11.23 6.07
C GLY A 231 -10.26 -12.44 6.23
N THR A 232 -10.83 -13.65 6.33
CA THR A 232 -10.07 -14.90 6.52
C THR A 232 -9.15 -15.26 5.37
N ARG A 233 -9.41 -14.70 4.18
CA ARG A 233 -8.75 -15.00 2.90
C ARG A 233 -8.26 -13.74 2.20
N PHE A 234 -8.01 -12.68 2.96
CA PHE A 234 -7.44 -11.44 2.45
C PHE A 234 -8.28 -10.80 1.32
N GLY A 235 -9.59 -11.01 1.32
CA GLY A 235 -10.50 -10.48 0.30
C GLY A 235 -10.68 -11.34 -0.95
N LEU A 236 -9.94 -12.44 -1.11
CA LEU A 236 -10.00 -13.27 -2.31
C LEU A 236 -11.36 -13.99 -2.47
N PRO A 237 -11.89 -14.11 -3.70
CA PRO A 237 -13.19 -14.73 -3.98
C PRO A 237 -13.12 -16.27 -4.01
N GLY A 238 -14.28 -16.93 -4.01
CA GLY A 238 -14.36 -18.35 -4.40
C GLY A 238 -13.65 -19.28 -3.43
N ASP A 239 -12.70 -20.07 -3.91
CA ASP A 239 -11.79 -20.92 -3.11
C ASP A 239 -10.30 -20.55 -3.32
N GLU A 240 -10.05 -19.44 -4.02
CA GLU A 240 -8.73 -18.84 -4.27
C GLU A 240 -7.88 -18.68 -3.00
N ARG A 241 -6.59 -18.95 -3.14
CA ARG A 241 -5.61 -18.82 -2.07
C ARG A 241 -4.45 -17.95 -2.52
N TRP A 242 -3.97 -17.13 -1.61
CA TRP A 242 -2.81 -16.31 -1.86
C TRP A 242 -1.54 -17.17 -1.94
N ASN A 243 -0.84 -17.10 -3.07
CA ASN A 243 0.48 -17.67 -3.26
C ASN A 243 1.46 -16.59 -3.74
N GLN A 244 2.39 -16.22 -2.86
CA GLN A 244 3.40 -15.20 -3.13
C GLN A 244 4.33 -15.58 -4.29
N SER A 245 4.71 -16.85 -4.40
CA SER A 245 5.67 -17.31 -5.42
C SER A 245 5.08 -17.20 -6.81
N ASP A 246 3.85 -17.70 -6.99
CA ASP A 246 3.12 -17.62 -8.27
C ASP A 246 2.91 -16.16 -8.68
N TYR A 247 2.60 -15.30 -7.71
CA TYR A 247 2.45 -13.88 -7.94
C TYR A 247 3.74 -13.22 -8.45
N CYS A 248 4.89 -13.49 -7.83
CA CYS A 248 6.16 -12.91 -8.26
C CYS A 248 6.50 -13.34 -9.70
N LEU A 249 6.29 -14.61 -10.04
CA LEU A 249 6.48 -15.12 -11.40
C LEU A 249 5.53 -14.45 -12.40
N ALA A 250 4.27 -14.25 -12.01
CA ALA A 250 3.29 -13.55 -12.84
C ALA A 250 3.68 -12.08 -13.09
N VAL A 251 4.17 -11.36 -12.07
CA VAL A 251 4.67 -9.98 -12.22
C VAL A 251 5.85 -9.93 -13.19
N ASP A 252 6.83 -10.81 -13.05
CA ASP A 252 7.99 -10.87 -13.95
C ASP A 252 7.58 -11.20 -15.39
N CYS A 253 6.62 -12.11 -15.55
CA CYS A 253 6.03 -12.46 -16.84
C CYS A 253 5.34 -11.24 -17.48
N ALA A 254 4.49 -10.54 -16.72
CA ALA A 254 3.75 -9.37 -17.17
C ALA A 254 4.66 -8.18 -17.53
N LYS A 255 5.76 -7.98 -16.79
CA LYS A 255 6.77 -6.96 -17.12
C LYS A 255 7.47 -7.23 -18.44
N LYS A 256 7.77 -8.50 -18.76
CA LYS A 256 8.40 -8.89 -20.04
C LYS A 256 7.52 -8.55 -21.24
N ILE A 257 6.20 -8.71 -21.12
CA ILE A 257 5.24 -8.30 -22.16
C ILE A 257 4.93 -6.79 -22.15
N GLY A 258 5.54 -6.02 -21.24
CA GLY A 258 5.47 -4.56 -21.26
C GLY A 258 4.40 -3.93 -20.37
N ILE A 259 3.79 -4.68 -19.45
CA ILE A 259 2.88 -4.12 -18.45
C ILE A 259 3.69 -3.42 -17.36
N TRP A 260 3.25 -2.23 -16.96
CA TRP A 260 3.94 -1.40 -15.98
C TRP A 260 3.42 -1.65 -14.57
N PHE A 261 4.34 -1.74 -13.62
CA PHE A 261 4.05 -2.06 -12.23
C PHE A 261 4.57 -0.96 -11.31
N LYS A 262 3.91 -0.81 -10.16
CA LYS A 262 4.26 0.19 -9.15
C LYS A 262 3.88 -0.30 -7.75
N THR A 263 4.63 0.15 -6.76
CA THR A 263 4.30 -0.04 -5.35
C THR A 263 3.18 0.91 -4.92
N VAL A 264 2.24 0.42 -4.11
CA VAL A 264 1.21 1.26 -3.49
C VAL A 264 1.80 2.10 -2.36
N ASP A 265 1.46 3.39 -2.33
CA ASP A 265 1.78 4.23 -1.18
C ASP A 265 0.74 4.02 -0.07
N LEU A 266 1.12 3.15 0.88
CA LEU A 266 0.32 2.87 2.07
C LEU A 266 0.25 4.08 3.03
N LYS A 267 1.16 5.06 2.93
CA LYS A 267 1.24 6.22 3.82
C LYS A 267 0.25 7.33 3.46
N VAL A 268 -0.27 7.34 2.24
CA VAL A 268 -1.30 8.31 1.83
C VAL A 268 -2.54 8.14 2.70
N LYS A 269 -2.86 9.18 3.47
CA LYS A 269 -4.03 9.24 4.37
C LYS A 269 -5.28 9.84 3.72
N MET A 270 -5.12 10.55 2.60
CA MET A 270 -6.25 11.14 1.88
C MET A 270 -6.94 10.07 1.04
N GLY A 271 -8.20 9.79 1.40
CA GLY A 271 -9.09 8.99 0.58
C GLY A 271 -9.64 9.82 -0.57
N SER A 272 -9.80 9.19 -1.72
CA SER A 272 -10.62 9.67 -2.83
C SER A 272 -12.01 9.01 -2.74
N THR A 273 -12.96 9.51 -3.52
CA THR A 273 -14.37 9.07 -3.48
C THR A 273 -14.72 8.09 -4.60
N TRP A 274 -13.77 7.61 -5.41
CA TRP A 274 -14.06 6.77 -6.58
C TRP A 274 -14.81 5.48 -6.21
N TRP A 275 -14.55 4.93 -5.04
CA TRP A 275 -15.19 3.70 -4.53
C TRP A 275 -16.63 3.91 -4.05
N LEU A 276 -17.10 5.16 -4.04
CA LEU A 276 -18.50 5.52 -3.77
C LEU A 276 -19.32 5.67 -5.07
N LEU A 277 -18.66 5.70 -6.24
CA LEU A 277 -19.34 5.81 -7.52
C LEU A 277 -20.23 4.58 -7.75
N LYS A 278 -21.46 4.82 -8.24
CA LYS A 278 -22.41 3.76 -8.56
C LYS A 278 -22.65 3.72 -10.07
N PRO A 279 -22.63 2.53 -10.69
CA PRO A 279 -23.08 2.40 -12.06
C PRO A 279 -24.55 2.76 -12.14
N HIS A 280 -24.90 3.59 -13.11
CA HIS A 280 -26.26 3.92 -13.47
C HIS A 280 -26.42 3.64 -14.95
N GLU A 281 -27.15 2.56 -15.24
CA GLU A 281 -27.40 2.10 -16.59
C GLU A 281 -28.78 2.60 -17.02
N GLN A 282 -28.81 3.42 -18.06
CA GLN A 282 -30.02 3.77 -18.79
C GLN A 282 -29.98 3.10 -20.16
N VAL A 283 -31.15 2.97 -20.80
CA VAL A 283 -31.33 2.25 -22.07
C VAL A 283 -30.35 2.69 -23.16
N GLU A 284 -29.87 3.93 -23.13
CA GLU A 284 -29.03 4.53 -24.16
C GLU A 284 -27.60 4.85 -23.72
N PHE A 285 -27.30 4.86 -22.41
CA PHE A 285 -25.97 5.18 -21.93
C PHE A 285 -25.67 4.61 -20.54
N TYR A 286 -24.37 4.39 -20.31
CA TYR A 286 -23.82 4.02 -19.02
C TYR A 286 -23.15 5.24 -18.40
N GLU A 287 -23.50 5.58 -17.16
CA GLU A 287 -22.84 6.63 -16.40
C GLU A 287 -22.41 6.14 -15.01
N LEU A 288 -21.33 6.72 -14.48
CA LEU A 288 -20.93 6.55 -13.08
C LEU A 288 -21.47 7.72 -12.28
N ARG A 289 -22.45 7.47 -11.42
CA ARG A 289 -23.03 8.49 -10.54
C ARG A 289 -22.22 8.62 -9.26
N CYS A 290 -21.83 9.85 -8.93
CA CYS A 290 -21.31 10.19 -7.62
C CYS A 290 -22.49 10.46 -6.67
N PRO A 291 -22.70 9.67 -5.61
CA PRO A 291 -23.79 9.90 -4.67
C PRO A 291 -23.49 11.04 -3.68
N ILE A 292 -22.39 11.75 -3.87
CA ILE A 292 -21.89 12.80 -2.97
C ILE A 292 -22.32 14.17 -3.52
N PRO A 293 -22.69 15.14 -2.66
CA PRO A 293 -23.00 16.50 -3.10
C PRO A 293 -21.83 17.17 -3.83
N GLU A 294 -22.14 17.99 -4.83
CA GLU A 294 -21.18 18.67 -5.72
C GLU A 294 -20.14 19.51 -4.98
N GLU A 295 -20.53 20.12 -3.86
CA GLU A 295 -19.67 20.90 -2.97
C GLU A 295 -18.41 20.15 -2.48
N ASN A 296 -18.38 18.82 -2.58
CA ASN A 296 -17.24 18.00 -2.18
C ASN A 296 -16.20 17.83 -3.30
N PHE A 297 -16.50 18.26 -4.53
CA PHE A 297 -15.61 18.09 -5.69
C PHE A 297 -15.58 19.28 -6.65
N THR A 298 -16.35 20.34 -6.43
CA THR A 298 -16.17 21.63 -7.08
C THR A 298 -15.45 22.62 -6.18
N VAL A 299 -14.45 23.30 -6.73
CA VAL A 299 -13.74 24.38 -6.02
C VAL A 299 -14.66 25.59 -6.03
N GLN A 300 -15.02 26.10 -4.84
CA GLN A 300 -15.72 27.38 -4.68
C GLN A 300 -14.79 28.57 -4.92
#